data_AF-B4HIE0-F1
#
_entry.id   AF-B4HIE0-F1
#
_cell.length_a   1.000
_cell.length_b   1.000
_cell.length_c   1.000
_cell.angle_alpha   90.00
_cell.angle_beta   90.00
_cell.angle_gamma   90.00
#
_symmetry.space_group_name_H-M   'P 1'
#
loop_
_entity.id
_entity.type
_entity.pdbx_description
1 polymer ?
#
loop_
_entity_poly.entity_id
_entity_poly.type
_entity_poly.pdbx_seq_one_letter_code
_entity_poly.pdbx_strand_id
1 'polypeptide(L)'
;MLVLRSILLVVALLSVLLEGARILGVFPIPSHSHYYHALPYIKKLASLGHEITSVSPFPLKEPVANIHDIPVPELFENIEEIVGNLKNRKGTWNEFEYISLI
;
A
#
# COMPACT_ATOMS: atom_id res chain seq x y z
N MET A 1 35.22 -8.82 -28.93
CA MET A 1 35.24 -8.54 -27.48
C MET A 1 34.95 -7.08 -27.13
N LEU A 2 35.52 -6.08 -27.83
CA LEU A 2 35.23 -4.66 -27.56
C LEU A 2 33.74 -4.28 -27.74
N VAL A 3 33.11 -4.71 -28.84
CA VAL A 3 31.70 -4.39 -29.12
C VAL A 3 30.76 -4.93 -28.03
N LEU A 4 30.98 -6.17 -27.57
CA LEU A 4 30.19 -6.75 -26.48
C LEU A 4 30.37 -5.99 -25.16
N ARG A 5 31.60 -5.54 -24.86
CA ARG A 5 31.88 -4.70 -23.68
C ARG A 5 31.17 -3.35 -23.78
N SER A 6 31.19 -2.72 -24.95
CA SER A 6 30.48 -1.47 -25.20
C SER A 6 28.97 -1.62 -25.03
N ILE A 7 28.37 -2.71 -25.53
CA ILE A 7 26.94 -2.99 -25.37
C ILE A 7 26.57 -3.17 -23.89
N LEU A 8 27.36 -3.95 -23.13
CA LEU A 8 27.14 -4.13 -21.69
C LEU A 8 27.20 -2.81 -20.92
N LEU A 9 28.14 -1.93 -21.29
CA LEU A 9 28.33 -0.63 -20.65
C LEU A 9 27.13 0.31 -20.91
N VAL A 10 26.61 0.31 -22.14
CA VAL A 10 25.41 1.08 -22.50
C VAL A 10 24.17 0.57 -21.76
N VAL A 11 23.97 -0.75 -21.67
CA VAL A 11 22.84 -1.34 -20.92
C VAL A 11 22.89 -0.97 -19.43
N ALA A 12 24.08 -1.02 -18.82
CA ALA A 12 24.26 -0.63 -17.41
C ALA A 12 24.03 0.88 -17.17
N LEU A 13 24.43 1.73 -18.12
CA LEU A 13 24.18 3.17 -18.03
C LEU A 13 22.70 3.51 -18.22
N LEU A 14 21.98 2.78 -19.07
CA LEU A 14 20.54 2.96 -19.27
C LEU A 14 19.75 2.75 -17.98
N SER A 15 20.11 1.77 -17.14
CA SER A 15 19.43 1.55 -15.86
C SER A 15 19.52 2.74 -14.88
N VAL A 16 20.54 3.60 -15.01
CA VAL A 16 20.69 4.80 -14.16
C VAL A 16 19.73 5.91 -14.57
N LEU A 17 19.25 5.88 -15.82
CA LEU A 17 18.29 6.85 -16.36
C LEU A 17 16.83 6.44 -16.13
N LEU A 18 16.57 5.24 -15.60
CA LEU A 18 15.23 4.78 -15.29
C LEU A 18 14.85 5.20 -13.87
N GLU A 19 13.82 6.05 -13.77
CA GLU A 19 13.14 6.30 -12.49
C GLU A 19 12.07 5.22 -12.26
N GLY A 20 12.10 4.61 -11.07
CA GLY A 20 11.06 3.68 -10.64
C GLY A 20 9.73 4.41 -10.39
N ALA A 21 8.61 3.73 -10.61
CA ALA A 21 7.30 4.29 -10.28
C ALA A 21 7.18 4.57 -8.78
N ARG A 22 6.73 5.78 -8.43
CA ARG A 22 6.41 6.19 -7.05
C ARG A 22 4.98 5.74 -6.71
N ILE A 23 4.83 4.86 -5.73
CA ILE A 23 3.56 4.23 -5.38
C ILE A 23 2.91 4.99 -4.22
N LEU A 24 1.67 5.43 -4.38
CA LEU A 24 0.86 6.00 -3.30
C LEU A 24 -0.13 4.95 -2.80
N GLY A 25 -0.01 4.55 -1.53
CA GLY A 25 -0.96 3.69 -0.84
C GLY A 25 -1.78 4.49 0.17
N VAL A 26 -3.11 4.48 0.03
CA VAL A 26 -4.03 5.17 0.96
C VAL A 26 -4.86 4.13 1.69
N PHE A 27 -4.80 4.13 3.02
CA PHE A 27 -5.47 3.19 3.91
C PHE A 27 -6.41 3.94 4.86
N PRO A 28 -7.62 4.31 4.40
CA PRO A 28 -8.52 5.19 5.13
C PRO A 28 -9.29 4.47 6.24
N ILE A 29 -9.22 3.14 6.31
CA ILE A 29 -9.94 2.34 7.30
C ILE A 29 -9.05 2.23 8.55
N PRO A 30 -9.46 2.79 9.70
CA PRO A 30 -8.71 2.71 10.95
C PRO A 30 -8.95 1.36 11.64
N SER A 31 -8.77 0.28 10.89
CA SER A 31 -8.84 -1.11 11.37
C SER A 31 -7.52 -1.80 11.10
N HIS A 32 -6.94 -2.38 12.16
CA HIS A 32 -5.68 -3.09 12.08
C HIS A 32 -5.71 -4.23 11.05
N SER A 33 -6.82 -4.98 10.94
CA SER A 33 -6.91 -6.10 10.00
C SER A 33 -6.70 -5.64 8.56
N HIS A 34 -7.36 -4.56 8.14
CA HIS A 34 -7.26 -4.04 6.77
C HIS A 34 -5.84 -3.60 6.41
N TYR A 35 -5.17 -2.89 7.32
CA TYR A 35 -3.81 -2.42 7.06
C TYR A 35 -2.77 -3.54 7.11
N TYR A 36 -2.88 -4.45 8.09
CA TYR A 36 -1.91 -5.54 8.27
C TYR A 36 -1.94 -6.54 7.11
N HIS A 37 -3.05 -6.67 6.39
CA HIS A 37 -3.08 -7.45 5.15
C HIS A 37 -2.25 -6.81 4.03
N ALA A 38 -2.25 -5.49 3.91
CA ALA A 38 -1.49 -4.78 2.87
C ALA A 38 0.01 -4.63 3.21
N LEU A 39 0.33 -4.52 4.50
CA LEU A 39 1.68 -4.21 4.98
C LEU A 39 2.81 -5.12 4.45
N PRO A 40 2.66 -6.46 4.36
CA PRO A 40 3.69 -7.33 3.79
C PRO A 40 3.99 -7.02 2.33
N TYR A 41 2.97 -6.67 1.53
CA TYR A 41 3.15 -6.32 0.13
C TYR A 41 3.89 -5.01 -0.02
N ILE A 42 3.52 -3.99 0.77
CA ILE A 42 4.19 -2.69 0.79
C ILE A 42 5.68 -2.88 1.15
N LYS A 43 5.97 -3.62 2.23
CA LYS A 43 7.35 -3.92 2.65
C LYS A 43 8.11 -4.69 1.57
N LYS A 44 7.47 -5.65 0.91
CA LYS A 44 8.12 -6.42 -0.15
C LYS A 44 8.46 -5.54 -1.36
N LEU A 45 7.55 -4.69 -1.80
CA LEU A 45 7.79 -3.75 -2.90
C LEU A 45 8.92 -2.78 -2.55
N ALA A 46 8.93 -2.23 -1.34
CA ALA A 46 10.00 -1.36 -0.86
C ALA A 46 11.37 -2.07 -0.86
N SER A 47 11.40 -3.35 -0.45
CA SER A 47 12.63 -4.17 -0.49
C SER A 47 13.14 -4.45 -1.91
N LEU A 48 12.26 -4.35 -2.93
CA LEU A 48 12.61 -4.48 -4.34
C LEU A 48 13.07 -3.14 -4.96
N GLY A 49 13.13 -2.06 -4.17
CA GLY A 49 13.58 -0.74 -4.62
C GLY A 49 12.47 0.20 -5.08
N HIS A 50 11.19 -0.18 -4.93
CA HIS A 50 10.08 0.75 -5.21
C HIS A 50 9.96 1.80 -4.10
N GLU A 51 9.78 3.06 -4.49
CA GLU A 51 9.43 4.13 -3.56
C GLU A 51 7.93 4.12 -3.28
N ILE A 52 7.56 4.11 -1.99
CA ILE A 52 6.17 4.03 -1.57
C ILE A 52 5.88 5.14 -0.57
N THR A 53 4.78 5.86 -0.77
CA THR A 53 4.19 6.76 0.21
C THR A 53 2.93 6.12 0.77
N SER A 54 2.90 5.86 2.08
CA SER A 54 1.81 5.18 2.78
C SER A 54 1.06 6.18 3.64
N VAL A 55 -0.19 6.50 3.28
CA VAL A 55 -1.10 7.34 4.07
C VAL A 55 -1.97 6.41 4.91
N SER A 56 -1.73 6.36 6.23
CA SER A 56 -2.47 5.45 7.10
C SER A 56 -2.53 5.95 8.55
N PRO A 57 -3.50 5.50 9.35
CA PRO A 57 -3.50 5.75 10.79
C PRO A 57 -2.48 4.86 11.55
N PHE A 58 -1.73 4.01 10.84
CA PHE A 58 -0.84 2.99 11.39
C PHE A 58 0.60 3.19 10.89
N PRO A 59 1.33 4.22 11.39
CA PRO A 59 2.72 4.42 11.00
C PRO A 59 3.58 3.20 11.38
N LEU A 60 4.62 2.92 10.58
CA LEU A 60 5.57 1.87 10.92
C LEU A 60 6.30 2.20 12.22
N LYS A 61 6.43 1.21 13.11
CA LYS A 61 7.20 1.36 14.36
C LYS A 61 8.69 1.61 14.10
N GLU A 62 9.21 0.97 13.06
CA GLU A 62 10.59 1.08 12.61
C GLU A 62 10.57 1.58 11.16
N PRO A 63 11.30 2.66 10.83
CA PRO A 63 11.40 3.14 9.46
C PRO A 63 11.94 2.05 8.54
N VAL A 64 11.30 1.87 7.38
CA VAL A 64 11.75 0.95 6.33
C VAL A 64 12.22 1.77 5.15
N ALA A 65 13.39 1.43 4.60
CA ALA A 65 13.92 2.10 3.41
C ALA A 65 12.88 2.09 2.27
N ASN A 66 12.80 3.20 1.53
CA ASN A 66 11.87 3.40 0.42
C ASN A 66 10.38 3.43 0.82
N ILE A 67 10.04 3.46 2.11
CA ILE A 67 8.67 3.75 2.59
C ILE A 67 8.65 5.09 3.30
N HIS A 68 7.81 6.00 2.83
CA HIS A 68 7.46 7.23 3.49
C HIS A 68 6.05 7.10 4.09
N ASP A 69 5.95 7.08 5.42
CA ASP A 69 4.66 7.10 6.10
C ASP A 69 4.13 8.53 6.24
N ILE A 70 2.83 8.71 6.00
CA ILE A 70 2.05 9.91 6.31
C ILE A 70 1.00 9.47 7.33
N PRO A 71 1.25 9.70 8.63
CA PRO A 71 0.33 9.28 9.69
C PRO A 71 -0.95 10.14 9.66
N VAL A 72 -2.10 9.48 9.80
CA VAL A 72 -3.42 10.13 9.90
C VAL A 72 -4.20 9.59 11.11
N PRO A 73 -3.73 9.83 12.34
CA PRO A 73 -4.35 9.29 13.55
C PRO A 73 -5.78 9.84 13.80
N GLU A 74 -6.14 10.97 13.19
CA GLU A 74 -7.46 11.59 13.29
C GLU A 74 -8.58 10.66 12.78
N LEU A 75 -8.24 9.67 11.95
CA LEU A 75 -9.19 8.64 11.52
C LEU A 75 -9.74 7.81 12.70
N PHE A 76 -9.04 7.75 13.83
CA PHE A 76 -9.54 7.09 15.04
C PHE A 76 -10.63 7.91 15.75
N GLU A 77 -10.63 9.24 15.61
CA GLU A 77 -11.52 10.14 16.38
C GLU A 77 -13.00 9.96 16.01
N ASN A 78 -13.29 9.47 14.80
CA ASN A 78 -14.66 9.32 14.29
C ASN A 78 -15.10 7.85 14.14
N ILE A 79 -14.39 6.88 14.73
CA ILE A 79 -14.74 5.46 14.57
C ILE A 79 -16.14 5.15 15.10
N GLU A 80 -16.53 5.69 16.26
CA GLU A 80 -17.84 5.39 16.84
C GLU A 80 -18.98 5.89 15.96
N GLU A 81 -18.83 7.08 15.38
CA GLU A 81 -19.78 7.64 14.42
C GLU A 81 -19.85 6.79 13.14
N ILE A 82 -18.71 6.43 12.57
CA ILE A 82 -18.63 5.56 11.38
C ILE A 82 -19.30 4.21 11.68
N VAL A 83 -18.98 3.58 12.80
CA VAL A 83 -19.57 2.30 13.22
C VAL A 83 -21.07 2.45 13.48
N GLY A 84 -21.52 3.55 14.09
CA GLY A 84 -22.93 3.86 14.29
C GLY A 84 -23.69 4.00 12.96
N ASN A 85 -23.13 4.73 12.01
CA ASN A 85 -23.67 4.88 10.67
C ASN A 85 -23.72 3.55 9.90
N LEU A 86 -22.69 2.71 10.05
CA LEU A 86 -22.64 1.37 9.45
C LEU A 86 -23.68 0.42 10.07
N LYS A 87 -23.92 0.49 11.39
CA LYS A 87 -24.96 -0.30 12.07
C LYS A 87 -26.37 0.11 11.63
N ASN A 88 -26.59 1.40 11.38
CA ASN A 88 -27.87 1.93 10.92
C ASN A 88 -28.14 1.64 9.44
N ARG A 89 -27.09 1.37 8.65
CA ARG A 89 -27.25 0.72 7.35
C ARG A 89 -27.56 -0.76 7.57
N LYS A 90 -28.82 -1.16 7.38
CA LYS A 90 -29.16 -2.58 7.21
C LYS A 90 -28.21 -3.14 6.16
N GLY A 91 -27.34 -4.07 6.56
CA GLY A 91 -26.39 -4.66 5.63
C GLY A 91 -27.15 -5.23 4.43
N THR A 92 -26.64 -5.00 3.23
CA THR A 92 -27.17 -5.62 2.01
C THR A 92 -26.83 -7.11 1.97
N TRP A 93 -26.98 -7.82 3.08
CA TRP A 93 -26.82 -9.28 3.15
C TRP A 93 -27.79 -9.97 2.16
N ASN A 94 -28.92 -9.33 1.82
CA ASN A 94 -29.81 -9.75 0.73
C ASN A 94 -29.14 -9.73 -0.67
N GLU A 95 -28.05 -8.98 -0.88
CA GLU A 95 -27.31 -8.94 -2.15
C GLU A 95 -26.23 -10.03 -2.22
N PHE A 96 -25.76 -10.54 -1.07
CA PHE A 96 -24.74 -11.59 -1.02
C PHE A 96 -25.33 -13.02 -1.02
N GLU A 97 -26.65 -13.19 -0.89
CA GLU A 97 -27.31 -14.50 -0.94
C GLU A 97 -27.05 -15.26 -2.26
N TYR A 98 -26.76 -14.56 -3.37
CA TYR A 98 -26.41 -15.17 -4.66
C TYR A 98 -25.07 -15.94 -4.65
N ILE A 99 -24.16 -15.64 -3.72
CA ILE A 99 -22.82 -16.28 -3.66
C ILE A 99 -22.89 -17.65 -2.94
N SER A 100 -23.98 -17.91 -2.22
CA SER A 100 -24.21 -19.16 -1.47
C SER A 100 -24.81 -20.30 -2.30
N LEU A 101 -25.11 -20.08 -3.58
CA LEU A 101 -25.79 -21.02 -4.48
C LEU A 101 -24.85 -21.71 -5.50
N ILE A 102 -23.53 -21.71 -5.24
CA ILE A 102 -22.51 -22.44 -5.99
C ILE A 102 -21.75 -23.35 -5.03
#